data_AF-A0A3S4GNH1-F1
#
_entry.id   AF-A0A3S4GNH1-F1
#
_cell.length_a   1.000
_cell.length_b   1.000
_cell.length_c   1.000
_cell.angle_alpha   90.00
_cell.angle_beta   90.00
_cell.angle_gamma   90.00
#
_symmetry.space_group_name_H-M   'P 1'
#
loop_
_entity.id
_entity.type
_entity.pdbx_description
1 polymer ?
#
loop_
_entity_poly.entity_id
_entity_poly.type
_entity_poly.pdbx_seq_one_letter_code
_entity_poly.pdbx_strand_id
1 'polypeptide(L)' 'MKQFNKNAQAYNAVRGKIAYPDALYASLAARAPAHNAALDIGCGNGVSTVRLQGCFNMWKAAILARR' A
#
# COMPACT_ATOMS: atom_id res chain seq x y z
N MET A 1 -19.17 -5.41 7.96
CA MET A 1 -18.31 -5.07 6.81
C MET A 1 -19.00 -5.24 5.45
N LYS A 2 -20.15 -4.59 5.18
CA LYS A 2 -20.81 -4.66 3.85
C LYS A 2 -20.67 -3.39 3.01
N GLN A 3 -20.47 -2.23 3.65
CA GLN A 3 -20.39 -0.93 2.98
C GLN A 3 -19.15 -0.76 2.08
N PHE A 4 -18.00 -1.33 2.46
CA PHE A 4 -16.75 -1.16 1.72
C PHE A 4 -16.67 -2.01 0.43
N ASN A 5 -17.44 -3.10 0.34
CA ASN A 5 -17.38 -4.01 -0.81
C ASN A 5 -18.12 -3.49 -2.04
N LYS A 6 -19.13 -2.63 -1.87
CA LYS A 6 -20.03 -2.21 -2.96
C LYS A 6 -19.29 -1.56 -4.13
N ASN A 7 -18.17 -0.88 -3.84
CA ASN A 7 -17.36 -0.18 -4.84
C ASN A 7 -15.93 -0.72 -4.96
N ALA A 8 -15.59 -1.85 -4.33
CA ALA A 8 -14.23 -2.36 -4.31
C ALA A 8 -13.74 -2.74 -5.72
N GLN A 9 -14.61 -3.31 -6.56
CA GLN A 9 -14.28 -3.61 -7.96
C GLN A 9 -14.03 -2.33 -8.78
N ALA A 10 -14.84 -1.30 -8.61
CA ALA A 10 -14.65 -0.01 -9.29
C ALA A 10 -13.33 0.66 -8.86
N TYR A 11 -13.02 0.61 -7.57
CA TYR A 11 -11.74 1.08 -7.03
C TYR A 11 -10.55 0.32 -7.66
N ASN A 12 -10.63 -1.01 -7.77
CA ASN A 12 -9.61 -1.83 -8.42
C ASN A 12 -9.43 -1.46 -9.90
N ALA A 13 -10.52 -1.24 -10.64
CA ALA A 13 -10.47 -0.87 -12.05
C ALA A 13 -9.76 0.47 -12.29
N VAL A 14 -9.93 1.44 -11.40
CA VAL A 14 -9.20 2.73 -11.45
C VAL A 14 -7.75 2.58 -10.99
N ARG A 15 -7.50 1.86 -9.89
CA ARG A 15 -6.13 1.65 -9.37
C ARG A 15 -5.27 0.75 -10.24
N GLY A 16 -5.86 -0.06 -11.11
CA GLY A 16 -5.14 -0.77 -12.17
C GLY A 16 -4.60 0.19 -13.25
N LYS A 17 -5.19 1.38 -13.41
CA LYS A 17 -4.78 2.40 -14.39
C LYS A 17 -3.92 3.50 -13.77
N ILE A 18 -4.11 3.77 -12.48
CA ILE A 18 -3.44 4.86 -11.76
C ILE A 18 -2.72 4.26 -10.55
N ALA A 19 -1.40 4.13 -10.68
CA ALA A 19 -0.50 3.74 -9.61
C ALA A 19 0.49 4.87 -9.30
N TYR A 20 0.99 4.90 -8.07
CA TYR A 20 2.15 5.74 -7.78
C TYR A 20 3.38 5.22 -8.52
N PRO A 21 4.27 6.09 -9.00
CA PRO A 21 5.49 5.68 -9.67
C PRO A 21 6.42 4.95 -8.70
N ASP A 22 7.21 4.00 -9.21
CA ASP A 22 8.18 3.25 -8.40
C ASP A 22 9.21 4.17 -7.72
N ALA A 23 9.53 5.29 -8.37
CA ALA A 23 10.39 6.34 -7.82
C ALA A 23 9.89 6.92 -6.48
N LEU A 24 8.57 6.92 -6.23
CA LEU A 24 8.02 7.30 -4.93
C LEU A 24 8.51 6.34 -3.84
N TYR A 25 8.38 5.03 -4.06
CA TYR A 25 8.73 4.00 -3.09
C TYR A 25 10.25 3.96 -2.86
N ALA A 26 11.04 4.10 -3.93
CA ALA A 26 12.50 4.24 -3.82
C ALA A 26 12.89 5.48 -3.00
N SER A 27 12.25 6.63 -3.25
CA SER A 27 12.49 7.86 -2.50
C SER A 27 12.09 7.75 -1.02
N LEU A 28 11.02 7.01 -0.71
CA LEU A 28 10.63 6.73 0.68
C LEU A 28 11.65 5.81 1.37
N ALA A 29 12.09 4.75 0.69
CA ALA A 29 13.10 3.84 1.21
C ALA A 29 14.43 4.56 1.49
N ALA A 30 14.89 5.39 0.56
CA ALA A 30 16.14 6.15 0.72
C ALA A 30 16.14 7.13 1.91
N ARG A 31 14.95 7.53 2.41
CA ARG A 31 14.80 8.38 3.60
C ARG A 31 14.65 7.59 4.89
N ALA A 32 14.42 6.28 4.81
CA ALA A 32 14.32 5.44 5.98
C ALA A 32 15.73 5.22 6.56
N PRO A 33 15.91 5.36 7.90
CA PRO A 33 17.21 5.12 8.52
C PRO A 33 17.65 3.66 8.46
N ALA A 34 16.71 2.73 8.19
CA ALA A 34 16.98 1.31 7.98
C ALA A 34 15.86 0.68 7.12
N HIS A 35 16.18 -0.43 6.45
CA HIS A 35 15.30 -1.12 5.50
C HIS A 35 14.72 -2.43 6.08
N ASN A 36 14.70 -2.57 7.40
CA ASN A 36 14.30 -3.81 8.08
C ASN A 36 12.80 -4.10 7.92
N ALA A 37 11.95 -3.08 8.03
CA ALA A 37 10.51 -3.26 7.98
C ALA A 37 9.77 -2.01 7.47
N ALA A 38 8.65 -2.23 6.79
CA ALA A 38 7.67 -1.20 6.46
C ALA A 38 6.24 -1.58 6.90
N LEU A 39 5.45 -0.58 7.28
CA LEU A 39 4.04 -0.72 7.64
C LEU A 39 3.18 0.20 6.75
N ASP A 40 2.31 -0.42 5.94
CA ASP A 40 1.33 0.27 5.10
C ASP A 40 0.01 0.40 5.86
N ILE A 41 -0.23 1.59 6.43
CA ILE A 41 -1.43 1.90 7.23
C ILE A 41 -2.54 2.42 6.31
N GLY A 42 -3.73 1.83 6.43
CA GLY A 42 -4.83 2.12 5.52
C GLY A 42 -4.61 1.50 4.14
N CYS A 43 -3.94 0.34 4.09
CA CYS A 43 -3.49 -0.30 2.84
C CYS A 43 -4.61 -0.64 1.84
N GLY A 44 -5.88 -0.65 2.28
CA GLY A 44 -7.02 -1.00 1.44
C GLY A 44 -6.84 -2.38 0.81
N ASN A 45 -6.82 -2.44 -0.52
CA ASN A 45 -6.59 -3.67 -1.30
C ASN A 45 -5.10 -4.02 -1.49
N GLY A 46 -4.16 -3.31 -0.86
CA GLY A 46 -2.74 -3.65 -0.86
C GLY A 46 -1.94 -3.20 -2.09
N VAL A 47 -2.48 -2.32 -2.94
CA VAL A 47 -1.79 -1.85 -4.15
C VAL A 47 -0.41 -1.24 -3.84
N SER A 48 -0.29 -0.49 -2.75
CA SER A 48 1.01 0.06 -2.33
C SER A 48 1.88 -0.96 -1.59
N THR A 49 1.25 -1.86 -0.82
CA THR A 49 1.96 -2.87 -0.02
C THR A 49 2.87 -3.77 -0.87
N VAL A 50 2.40 -4.18 -2.06
CA VAL A 50 3.20 -5.03 -2.97
C VAL A 50 4.47 -4.33 -3.44
N ARG A 51 4.46 -3.01 -3.58
CA ARG A 51 5.63 -2.24 -4.05
C ARG A 51 6.69 -2.06 -2.96
N LEU A 52 6.31 -2.18 -1.69
CA LEU A 52 7.25 -2.13 -0.56
C LEU A 52 8.15 -3.38 -0.47
N GLN A 53 7.75 -4.49 -1.10
CA GLN A 53 8.51 -5.76 -1.10
C GLN A 53 9.90 -5.61 -1.72
N GLY A 54 10.03 -4.74 -2.72
CA GLY A 54 11.32 -4.45 -3.36
C GLY A 54 12.21 -3.49 -2.57
N CYS A 55 11.73 -2.93 -1.46
CA CYS A 55 12.42 -1.87 -0.72
C CYS A 55 12.78 -2.25 0.72
N PHE A 56 12.06 -3.19 1.34
CA PHE A 56 12.21 -3.56 2.75
C PHE A 56 12.21 -5.08 2.94
N ASN A 57 12.99 -5.58 3.92
CA ASN A 57 13.10 -7.01 4.22
C ASN A 57 11.78 -7.62 4.73
N MET A 58 11.00 -6.83 5.46
CA MET A 58 9.67 -7.20 5.93
C MET A 58 8.66 -6.11 5.60
N TRP A 59 7.42 -6.50 5.30
CA TRP A 59 6.33 -5.57 5.06
C TRP A 59 5.04 -6.08 5.72
N LYS A 60 4.26 -5.16 6.27
CA LYS A 60 2.92 -5.44 6.81
C LYS A 60 1.90 -4.45 6.27
N ALA A 61 0.69 -4.95 6.08
CA ALA A 61 -0.48 -4.17 5.70
C ALA A 61 -1.43 -4.09 6.89
N ALA A 62 -1.95 -2.90 7.20
CA ALA A 62 -2.94 -2.69 8.23
C ALA A 62 -4.14 -1.92 7.66
N ILE A 63 -5.34 -2.49 7.73
CA ILE A 63 -6.58 -1.78 7.41
C ILE A 63 -7.03 -1.00 8.64
N LEU A 64 -7.28 0.30 8.50
CA LEU A 64 -7.84 1.11 9.57
C LEU A 64 -9.33 0.80 9.73
N ALA A 65 -9.71 0.18 10.84
CA ALA A 65 -11.11 0.11 11.26
C ALA A 65 -11.53 1.48 11.81
N ARG A 66 -12.52 2.14 11.18
CA ARG A 66 -13.17 3.31 11.79
C ARG A 66 -13.97 2.83 13.00
N ARG A 67 -13.80 3.49 14.14
CA ARG A 67 -14.62 3.28 15.34
C ARG A 67 -16.05 3.75 15.09
#